data_AF-A0A1W9Z559-F1
#
_entry.id   AF-A0A1W9Z559-F1
#
_cell.length_a   1.000
_cell.length_b   1.000
_cell.length_c   1.000
_cell.angle_alpha   90.00
_cell.angle_beta   90.00
_cell.angle_gamma   90.00
#
_symmetry.space_group_name_H-M   'P 1'
#
loop_
_entity.id
_entity.type
_entity.pdbx_description
1 polymer ?
#
loop_
_entity_poly.entity_id
_entity_poly.type
_entity_poly.pdbx_seq_one_letter_code
_entity_poly.pdbx_strand_id
1 'polypeptide(L)'
;GPAHSAGALFGDGGTGGRGGSGGFAFTGAGGVGGAGGNAGMIGNGGEGGAGGDAVFLGSLSSDGGHGGNAGLVGNGGNGGNRGDGTTGTGDVGGGGAGGLLFGQPGINGSP
;
A
#
# COMPACT_ATOMS: atom_id res chain seq x y z
N GLY A 1 11.33 2.10 2.25
CA GLY A 1 11.92 1.33 3.35
C GLY A 1 11.33 -0.07 3.36
N PRO A 2 12.03 -1.10 3.86
CA PRO A 2 11.48 -2.45 3.88
C PRO A 2 10.28 -2.51 4.83
N ALA A 3 9.19 -3.15 4.42
CA ALA A 3 8.10 -3.48 5.32
C ALA A 3 8.62 -4.48 6.37
N HIS A 4 8.48 -4.15 7.66
CA HIS A 4 8.88 -5.06 8.74
C HIS A 4 7.98 -6.30 8.68
N SER A 5 8.58 -7.48 8.43
CA SER A 5 7.85 -8.76 8.46
C SER A 5 7.52 -9.12 9.90
N ALA A 6 6.27 -9.54 10.13
CA ALA A 6 5.79 -9.98 11.43
C ALA A 6 6.54 -11.23 11.94
N GLY A 7 6.48 -11.44 13.27
CA GLY A 7 6.86 -12.72 13.87
C GLY A 7 5.96 -13.84 13.37
N ALA A 8 6.51 -15.05 13.18
CA ALA A 8 5.80 -16.14 12.50
C ALA A 8 4.48 -16.56 13.18
N LEU A 9 4.43 -16.55 14.52
CA LEU A 9 3.23 -16.96 15.29
C LEU A 9 2.32 -15.77 15.60
N PHE A 10 2.89 -14.68 16.10
CA PHE A 10 2.17 -13.45 16.44
C PHE A 10 2.90 -12.26 15.81
N GLY A 11 2.12 -11.35 15.23
CA GLY A 11 2.61 -10.05 14.80
C GLY A 11 1.81 -9.49 13.65
N ASP A 12 1.57 -8.18 13.71
CA ASP A 12 0.99 -7.44 12.61
C ASP A 12 2.06 -7.17 11.54
N GLY A 13 1.61 -7.10 10.29
CA GLY A 13 2.47 -6.68 9.20
C GLY A 13 2.81 -5.20 9.28
N GLY A 14 4.05 -4.83 8.96
CA GLY A 14 4.47 -3.43 8.92
C GLY A 14 3.77 -2.64 7.81
N THR A 15 3.48 -1.36 8.04
CA THR A 15 2.91 -0.50 6.99
C THR A 15 3.91 -0.24 5.86
N GLY A 16 3.38 -0.16 4.65
CA GLY A 16 4.13 0.23 3.47
C GLY A 16 4.53 1.70 3.54
N GLY A 17 5.75 2.01 3.12
CA GLY A 17 6.22 3.40 3.07
C GLY A 17 5.51 4.19 1.97
N ARG A 18 5.16 5.45 2.23
CA ARG A 18 4.62 6.34 1.18
C ARG A 18 5.62 6.53 0.04
N GLY A 19 5.11 6.59 -1.18
CA GLY A 19 5.86 7.01 -2.35
C GLY A 19 6.36 8.45 -2.22
N GLY A 20 7.59 8.72 -2.67
CA GLY A 20 8.15 10.08 -2.65
C GLY A 20 7.45 10.99 -3.66
N SER A 21 7.34 12.29 -3.39
CA SER A 21 6.77 13.24 -4.35
C SER A 21 7.59 13.32 -5.65
N GLY A 22 6.90 13.55 -6.77
CA GLY A 22 7.52 13.77 -8.08
C GLY A 22 8.27 15.11 -8.14
N GLY A 23 9.36 15.16 -8.90
CA GLY A 23 10.13 16.39 -9.13
C GLY A 23 9.53 17.31 -10.20
N PHE A 24 10.05 18.53 -10.34
CA PHE A 24 9.57 19.56 -11.29
C PHE A 24 9.91 19.32 -12.77
N ALA A 25 10.09 18.06 -13.19
CA ALA A 25 10.43 17.72 -14.57
C ALA A 25 9.21 17.18 -15.33
N PHE A 26 9.19 17.34 -16.66
CA PHE A 26 8.11 16.88 -17.57
C PHE A 26 7.75 15.39 -17.46
N THR A 27 8.53 14.59 -16.75
CA THR A 27 8.32 13.15 -16.49
C THR A 27 8.50 12.76 -15.02
N GLY A 28 8.52 13.73 -14.10
CA GLY A 28 8.74 13.51 -12.67
C GLY A 28 7.52 12.88 -12.01
N ALA A 29 7.25 11.60 -12.27
CA ALA A 29 6.23 10.85 -11.55
C ALA A 29 6.56 10.79 -10.05
N GLY A 30 5.52 10.80 -9.21
CA GLY A 30 5.70 10.41 -7.83
C GLY A 30 6.12 8.94 -7.72
N GLY A 31 6.82 8.60 -6.65
CA GLY A 31 7.15 7.23 -6.33
C GLY A 31 5.90 6.42 -6.03
N VAL A 32 5.94 5.13 -6.35
CA VAL A 32 4.89 4.18 -5.96
C VAL A 32 4.89 3.98 -4.44
N GLY A 33 3.70 3.82 -3.87
CA GLY A 33 3.53 3.43 -2.47
C GLY A 33 4.07 2.02 -2.20
N GLY A 34 4.79 1.85 -1.09
CA GLY A 34 5.30 0.55 -0.67
C GLY A 34 4.16 -0.39 -0.28
N ALA A 35 4.32 -1.69 -0.56
CA ALA A 35 3.37 -2.69 -0.07
C ALA A 35 3.40 -2.80 1.46
N GLY A 36 2.24 -3.07 2.06
CA GLY A 36 2.11 -3.49 3.44
C GLY A 36 2.68 -4.89 3.65
N GLY A 37 3.26 -5.12 4.82
CA GLY A 37 3.80 -6.42 5.23
C GLY A 37 2.68 -7.42 5.55
N ASN A 38 2.95 -8.70 5.34
CA ASN A 38 2.05 -9.75 5.81
C ASN A 38 2.21 -9.96 7.32
N ALA A 39 1.11 -10.35 7.97
CA ALA A 39 1.08 -10.73 9.37
C ALA A 39 1.70 -12.12 9.62
N GLY A 40 1.90 -12.44 10.90
CA GLY A 40 2.10 -13.82 11.36
C GLY A 40 0.80 -14.65 11.31
N MET A 41 0.80 -15.84 11.91
CA MET A 41 -0.40 -16.67 12.03
C MET A 41 -1.55 -15.94 12.72
N ILE A 42 -1.25 -15.14 13.75
CA ILE A 42 -2.20 -14.27 14.44
C ILE A 42 -1.69 -12.83 14.33
N GLY A 43 -2.44 -11.99 13.61
CA GLY A 43 -2.12 -10.59 13.38
C GLY A 43 -2.79 -10.06 12.12
N ASN A 44 -2.88 -8.73 12.04
CA ASN A 44 -3.43 -8.03 10.89
C ASN A 44 -2.34 -7.75 9.86
N GLY A 45 -2.70 -7.79 8.58
CA GLY A 45 -1.82 -7.32 7.52
C GLY A 45 -1.57 -5.81 7.63
N GLY A 46 -0.39 -5.37 7.22
CA GLY A 46 -0.02 -3.96 7.22
C GLY A 46 -0.71 -3.19 6.09
N GLU A 47 -1.03 -1.92 6.31
CA GLU A 47 -1.57 -1.08 5.23
C GLU A 47 -0.53 -0.81 4.15
N GLY A 48 -0.97 -0.72 2.90
CA GLY A 48 -0.15 -0.25 1.79
C GLY A 48 0.10 1.26 1.89
N GLY A 49 1.28 1.69 1.49
CA GLY A 49 1.64 3.11 1.44
C GLY A 49 0.92 3.81 0.30
N ALA A 50 0.56 5.09 0.47
CA ALA A 50 0.03 5.88 -0.63
C ALA A 50 1.10 6.16 -1.70
N GLY A 51 0.68 6.34 -2.95
CA GLY A 51 1.53 6.88 -4.01
C GLY A 51 2.03 8.30 -3.70
N GLY A 52 3.09 8.71 -4.36
CA GLY A 52 3.60 10.07 -4.34
C GLY A 52 2.89 10.98 -5.34
N ASP A 53 2.66 12.22 -4.94
CA ASP A 53 2.00 13.21 -5.80
C ASP A 53 3.00 13.87 -6.75
N ALA A 54 2.56 14.23 -7.95
CA ALA A 54 3.33 15.00 -8.93
C ALA A 54 2.47 16.09 -9.59
N VAL A 55 2.83 17.35 -9.34
CA VAL A 55 1.99 18.52 -9.70
C VAL A 55 2.43 19.25 -10.98
N PHE A 56 3.51 18.82 -11.62
CA PHE A 56 4.02 19.47 -12.83
C PHE A 56 3.30 18.97 -14.09
N LEU A 57 3.08 19.86 -15.08
CA LEU A 57 2.39 19.52 -16.34
C LEU A 57 3.11 18.37 -17.07
N GLY A 58 2.37 17.31 -17.37
CA GLY A 58 2.89 16.10 -17.99
C GLY A 58 3.26 14.99 -17.00
N SER A 59 3.26 15.25 -15.69
CA SER A 59 3.62 14.26 -14.67
C SER A 59 2.56 13.17 -14.51
N LEU A 60 3.04 11.93 -14.47
CA LEU A 60 2.20 10.75 -14.26
C LEU A 60 1.76 10.63 -12.80
N SER A 61 0.51 10.23 -12.61
CA SER A 61 0.00 9.71 -11.34
C SER A 61 0.77 8.43 -10.96
N SER A 62 0.91 8.16 -9.66
CA SER A 62 1.68 7.02 -9.15
C SER A 62 0.79 6.04 -8.41
N ASP A 63 1.17 4.77 -8.39
CA ASP A 63 0.34 3.73 -7.79
C ASP A 63 0.39 3.77 -6.26
N GLY A 64 -0.73 3.39 -5.63
CA GLY A 64 -0.77 3.04 -4.22
C GLY A 64 -0.24 1.63 -3.98
N GLY A 65 0.38 1.39 -2.83
CA GLY A 65 0.88 0.08 -2.44
C GLY A 65 -0.26 -0.87 -2.06
N HIS A 66 -0.13 -2.16 -2.36
CA HIS A 66 -1.06 -3.17 -1.86
C HIS A 66 -1.00 -3.30 -0.33
N GLY A 67 -2.14 -3.56 0.30
CA GLY A 67 -2.20 -3.99 1.69
C GLY A 67 -1.65 -5.40 1.87
N GLY A 68 -1.09 -5.67 3.05
CA GLY A 68 -0.60 -7.00 3.43
C GLY A 68 -1.72 -7.93 3.85
N ASN A 69 -1.48 -9.23 3.76
CA ASN A 69 -2.44 -10.26 4.16
C ASN A 69 -2.30 -10.62 5.65
N ALA A 70 -3.40 -11.04 6.26
CA ALA A 70 -3.37 -11.77 7.53
C ALA A 70 -3.09 -13.28 7.31
N GLY A 71 -2.66 -13.97 8.37
CA GLY A 71 -2.41 -15.41 8.35
C GLY A 71 -3.66 -16.25 8.58
N LEU A 72 -3.89 -16.72 9.81
CA LEU A 72 -5.07 -17.48 10.20
C LEU A 72 -6.13 -16.60 10.86
N VAL A 73 -5.71 -15.72 11.77
CA VAL A 73 -6.60 -14.82 12.49
C VAL A 73 -6.08 -13.39 12.38
N GLY A 74 -6.92 -12.50 11.86
CA GLY A 74 -6.63 -11.08 11.69
C GLY A 74 -7.17 -10.55 10.37
N ASN A 75 -7.25 -9.24 10.26
CA ASN A 75 -7.75 -8.56 9.07
C ASN A 75 -6.63 -8.30 8.08
N GLY A 76 -6.96 -8.30 6.79
CA GLY A 76 -6.05 -7.80 5.77
C GLY A 76 -5.83 -6.29 5.93
N GLY A 77 -4.65 -5.81 5.54
CA GLY A 77 -4.35 -4.39 5.52
C GLY A 77 -5.05 -3.70 4.35
N ASN A 78 -5.41 -2.43 4.53
CA ASN A 78 -5.97 -1.62 3.45
C ASN A 78 -4.91 -1.32 2.39
N GLY A 79 -5.31 -1.22 1.13
CA GLY A 79 -4.45 -0.72 0.07
C GLY A 79 -4.24 0.78 0.18
N GLY A 80 -3.09 1.26 -0.29
CA GLY A 80 -2.77 2.68 -0.34
C GLY A 80 -3.51 3.40 -1.45
N ASN A 81 -3.83 4.67 -1.22
CA ASN A 81 -4.35 5.53 -2.28
C ASN A 81 -3.29 5.75 -3.35
N ARG A 82 -3.73 5.94 -4.60
CA ARG A 82 -2.81 6.38 -5.66
C ARG A 82 -2.36 7.82 -5.39
N GLY A 83 -1.23 8.21 -5.95
CA GLY A 83 -0.75 9.60 -5.91
C GLY A 83 -1.31 10.43 -7.06
N ASP A 84 -1.49 11.73 -6.83
CA ASP A 84 -2.00 12.65 -7.85
C ASP A 84 -1.00 12.91 -8.98
N GLY A 85 -1.51 13.14 -10.19
CA GLY A 85 -0.73 13.46 -11.38
C GLY A 85 -1.52 14.36 -12.34
N THR A 86 -0.83 15.02 -13.26
CA THR A 86 -1.49 15.86 -14.29
C THR A 86 -1.83 15.08 -15.56
N THR A 87 -1.26 13.88 -15.73
CA THR A 87 -1.53 12.96 -16.84
C THR A 87 -1.56 11.50 -16.35
N GLY A 88 -2.24 10.65 -17.11
CA GLY A 88 -2.39 9.22 -16.79
C GLY A 88 -3.22 8.94 -15.53
N THR A 89 -3.39 7.66 -15.22
CA THR A 89 -4.04 7.18 -13.99
C THR A 89 -3.15 6.13 -13.35
N GLY A 90 -2.61 6.43 -12.17
CA GLY A 90 -2.03 5.40 -11.32
C GLY A 90 -3.14 4.51 -10.76
N ASP A 91 -2.79 3.28 -10.44
CA ASP A 91 -3.69 2.30 -9.83
C ASP A 91 -3.75 2.50 -8.32
N VAL A 92 -4.94 2.29 -7.76
CA VAL A 92 -5.09 2.23 -6.30
C VAL A 92 -4.54 0.91 -5.79
N GLY A 93 -3.99 0.93 -4.58
CA GLY A 93 -3.56 -0.29 -3.90
C GLY A 93 -4.74 -1.20 -3.63
N GLY A 94 -4.63 -2.47 -4.00
CA GLY A 94 -5.58 -3.51 -3.57
C GLY A 94 -5.45 -3.80 -2.07
N GLY A 95 -6.58 -4.01 -1.39
CA GLY A 95 -6.58 -4.50 0.00
C GLY A 95 -6.06 -5.93 0.12
N GLY A 96 -5.48 -6.26 1.27
CA GLY A 96 -5.00 -7.60 1.59
C GLY A 96 -6.14 -8.54 2.01
N ALA A 97 -5.91 -9.85 1.90
CA ALA A 97 -6.83 -10.87 2.39
C ALA A 97 -6.88 -10.89 3.93
N GLY A 98 -8.07 -11.16 4.47
CA GLY A 98 -8.27 -11.49 5.88
C GLY A 98 -7.80 -12.90 6.21
N GLY A 99 -7.75 -13.21 7.50
CA GLY A 99 -7.29 -14.50 8.02
C GLY A 99 -8.18 -15.65 7.58
N LEU A 100 -7.56 -16.80 7.30
CA LEU A 100 -8.25 -17.99 6.80
C LEU A 100 -9.36 -18.52 7.71
N LEU A 101 -9.23 -18.32 9.02
CA LEU A 101 -10.21 -18.76 10.02
C LEU A 101 -11.10 -17.61 10.48
N PHE A 102 -10.50 -16.43 10.68
CA PHE A 102 -11.23 -15.25 11.08
C PHE A 102 -10.52 -13.97 10.65
N GLY A 103 -11.30 -13.06 10.06
CA GLY A 103 -10.88 -11.71 9.73
C GLY A 103 -11.45 -11.23 8.41
N GLN A 104 -11.58 -9.92 8.26
CA GLN A 104 -12.06 -9.29 7.04
C GLN A 104 -10.91 -8.99 6.06
N PRO A 105 -11.14 -9.05 4.75
CA PRO A 105 -10.23 -8.45 3.79
C PRO A 105 -10.14 -6.93 4.01
N GLY A 106 -8.97 -6.38 3.74
CA GLY A 106 -8.76 -4.94 3.68
C GLY A 106 -9.50 -4.34 2.49
N ILE A 107 -9.79 -3.05 2.56
CA ILE A 107 -10.39 -2.31 1.45
C ILE A 107 -9.32 -1.82 0.49
N ASN A 108 -9.68 -1.64 -0.77
CA ASN A 108 -8.81 -1.00 -1.75
C ASN A 108 -8.62 0.48 -1.40
N GLY A 109 -7.49 1.04 -1.81
CA GLY A 109 -7.24 2.47 -1.73
C GLY A 109 -8.20 3.27 -2.61
N SER A 110 -8.20 4.58 -2.40
CA SER A 110 -9.00 5.52 -3.19
C SER A 110 -8.19 6.18 -4.30
N PRO A 111 -8.88 6.70 -5.34
CA PRO A 111 -8.28 7.56 -6.33
C PRO A 111 -7.63 8.82 -5.75
#